data_AF-A0A4D7AX59-F1
#
_entry.id   AF-A0A4D7AX59-F1
#
_cell.length_a   1.000
_cell.length_b   1.000
_cell.length_c   1.000
_cell.angle_alpha   90.00
_cell.angle_beta   90.00
_cell.angle_gamma   90.00
#
_symmetry.space_group_name_H-M   'P 1'
#
loop_
_entity.id
_entity.type
_entity.pdbx_description
1 polymer ?
#
loop_
_entity_poly.entity_id
_entity_poly.type
_entity_poly.pdbx_seq_one_letter_code
_entity_poly.pdbx_strand_id
1 'polypeptide(L)'
;MRQLACRGQPAFASAVLYLGRRSVIGIDRKEGYDSITCWRTTRPTSIRGLPVHAVCGYDNDQLTQLLHPQLFSRARGTAPPSTFAIVTSAPAATAQAWATQNLGEPAPRSRWIVEASPLYSGYSELRCATSGAD
;
A
#
# COMPACT_ATOMS: atom_id res chain seq x y z
N MET A 1 -10.73 12.46 -4.70
CA MET A 1 -10.61 11.01 -4.95
C MET A 1 -9.61 10.73 -6.10
N ARG A 2 -8.38 11.29 -6.03
CA ARG A 2 -7.35 11.20 -7.11
C ARG A 2 -6.08 10.43 -6.69
N GLN A 3 -6.00 9.94 -5.45
CA GLN A 3 -4.78 9.36 -4.87
C GLN A 3 -4.59 7.85 -5.14
N LEU A 4 -5.60 7.18 -5.71
CA LEU A 4 -5.51 5.78 -6.17
C LEU A 4 -5.25 5.69 -7.68
N ALA A 5 -4.75 6.74 -8.32
CA ALA A 5 -4.34 6.67 -9.71
C ALA A 5 -2.87 6.25 -9.77
N CYS A 6 -2.50 5.31 -10.65
CA CYS A 6 -1.10 4.95 -10.88
C CYS A 6 -0.41 6.01 -11.76
N ARG A 7 -0.41 7.26 -11.27
CA ARG A 7 0.22 8.45 -11.88
C ARG A 7 1.48 8.89 -11.14
N GLY A 8 1.73 8.32 -9.97
CA GLY A 8 2.85 8.57 -9.07
C GLY A 8 2.62 7.80 -7.78
N GLN A 9 3.69 7.57 -7.02
CA GLN A 9 3.57 6.91 -5.72
C GLN A 9 2.89 7.88 -4.72
N PRO A 10 1.87 7.44 -3.98
CA PRO A 10 1.27 8.29 -2.95
C PRO A 10 2.28 8.48 -1.81
N ALA A 11 2.32 9.69 -1.25
CA ALA A 11 3.09 9.97 -0.04
C ALA A 11 2.60 9.08 1.11
N PHE A 12 3.40 8.09 1.48
CA PHE A 12 2.99 6.97 2.32
C PHE A 12 2.55 7.45 3.71
N ALA A 13 3.38 8.25 4.38
CA ALA A 13 3.08 8.75 5.72
C ALA A 13 1.77 9.54 5.76
N SER A 14 1.53 10.41 4.76
CA SER A 14 0.30 11.19 4.67
C SER A 14 -0.95 10.30 4.50
N ALA A 15 -0.86 9.26 3.66
CA ALA A 15 -1.95 8.32 3.46
C ALA A 15 -2.27 7.53 4.73
N VAL A 16 -1.25 6.97 5.40
CA VAL A 16 -1.41 6.20 6.64
C VAL A 16 -1.96 7.07 7.77
N LEU A 17 -1.42 8.28 7.96
CA LEU A 17 -1.92 9.23 8.96
C LEU A 17 -3.38 9.60 8.71
N TYR A 18 -3.78 9.82 7.44
CA TYR A 18 -5.16 10.09 7.09
C TYR A 18 -6.08 8.91 7.41
N LEU A 19 -5.68 7.69 7.06
CA LEU A 19 -6.46 6.47 7.36
C LEU A 19 -6.59 6.22 8.86
N GLY A 20 -5.51 6.46 9.63
CA GLY A 20 -5.51 6.36 11.09
C GLY A 20 -6.47 7.38 11.73
N ARG A 21 -6.41 8.65 11.30
CA ARG A 21 -7.34 9.70 11.77
C ARG A 21 -8.81 9.40 11.47
N ARG A 22 -9.08 8.67 10.40
CA ARG A 22 -10.43 8.21 10.02
C ARG A 22 -10.83 6.88 10.68
N SER A 23 -9.97 6.35 11.56
CA SER A 23 -10.14 5.04 12.20
C SER A 23 -10.38 3.90 11.21
N VAL A 24 -9.91 4.04 9.96
CA VAL A 24 -9.95 2.97 8.97
C VAL A 24 -8.93 1.90 9.33
N ILE A 25 -7.80 2.32 9.89
CA ILE A 25 -6.74 1.46 10.44
C ILE A 25 -6.45 1.86 11.89
N GLY A 26 -5.98 0.93 12.70
CA GLY A 26 -5.42 1.23 14.02
C GLY A 26 -3.94 1.57 13.88
N ILE A 27 -3.58 2.86 13.96
CA ILE A 27 -2.21 3.32 13.66
C ILE A 27 -1.14 2.67 14.55
N ASP A 28 -1.50 2.36 15.80
CA ASP A 28 -0.63 1.70 16.79
C ASP A 28 -0.61 0.16 16.66
N ARG A 29 -1.44 -0.40 15.77
CA ARG A 29 -1.56 -1.85 15.52
C ARG A 29 -0.83 -2.23 14.23
N LYS A 30 0.42 -1.80 14.12
CA LYS A 30 1.26 -2.06 12.95
C LYS A 30 1.94 -3.42 13.03
N GLU A 31 2.07 -4.08 11.88
CA GLU A 31 2.81 -5.32 11.69
C GLU A 31 4.02 -5.05 10.79
N GLY A 32 5.21 -5.51 11.17
CA GLY A 32 6.45 -5.29 10.42
C GLY A 32 6.94 -6.55 9.70
N TYR A 33 7.37 -6.43 8.45
CA TYR A 33 8.01 -7.48 7.67
C TYR A 33 9.03 -6.88 6.69
N ASP A 34 10.31 -7.23 6.82
CA ASP A 34 11.38 -6.78 5.92
C ASP A 34 11.30 -5.28 5.53
N SER A 35 11.36 -4.43 6.55
CA SER A 35 11.16 -2.96 6.51
C SER A 35 9.76 -2.48 6.11
N ILE A 36 8.94 -3.31 5.48
CA ILE A 36 7.54 -3.03 5.21
C ILE A 36 6.77 -2.95 6.52
N THR A 37 5.86 -1.99 6.59
CA THR A 37 4.91 -1.86 7.69
C THR A 37 3.50 -1.97 7.14
N CYS A 38 2.67 -2.77 7.80
CA CYS A 38 1.29 -3.02 7.44
C CYS A 38 0.34 -2.64 8.57
N TRP A 39 -0.85 -2.17 8.21
CA TRP A 39 -1.94 -1.92 9.15
C TRP A 39 -3.22 -2.56 8.64
N ARG A 40 -3.79 -3.46 9.44
CA ARG A 40 -5.11 -4.01 9.15
C ARG A 40 -6.19 -2.96 9.29
N THR A 41 -7.21 -3.10 8.46
CA THR A 41 -8.44 -2.33 8.60
C THR A 41 -9.16 -2.71 9.90
N THR A 42 -9.73 -1.71 10.58
CA THR A 42 -10.44 -1.91 11.85
C THR A 42 -11.83 -2.53 11.68
N ARG A 43 -12.36 -2.46 10.46
CA ARG A 43 -13.69 -2.93 10.07
C ARG A 43 -13.68 -3.37 8.59
N PRO A 44 -14.63 -4.21 8.16
CA PRO A 44 -14.78 -4.55 6.75
C PRO A 44 -14.81 -3.29 5.88
N THR A 45 -13.81 -3.15 5.02
CA THR A 45 -13.61 -1.98 4.18
C THR A 45 -13.58 -2.44 2.73
N SER A 46 -14.20 -1.67 1.84
CA SER A 46 -14.11 -1.92 0.41
C SER A 46 -13.93 -0.63 -0.37
N ILE A 47 -13.23 -0.72 -1.49
CA ILE A 47 -13.05 0.38 -2.43
C ILE A 47 -13.74 -0.05 -3.72
N ARG A 48 -14.90 0.55 -4.03
CA ARG A 48 -15.68 0.22 -5.23
C ARG A 48 -15.85 -1.29 -5.42
N GLY A 49 -16.25 -1.99 -4.35
CA GLY A 49 -16.47 -3.43 -4.35
C GLY A 49 -15.23 -4.30 -4.13
N LEU A 50 -14.00 -3.78 -4.21
CA LEU A 50 -12.80 -4.56 -3.85
C LEU A 50 -12.65 -4.61 -2.32
N PRO A 51 -12.65 -5.79 -1.68
CA PRO A 51 -12.44 -5.90 -0.24
C PRO A 51 -11.00 -5.52 0.11
N VAL A 52 -10.82 -4.68 1.13
CA VAL A 52 -9.51 -4.23 1.61
C VAL A 52 -9.34 -4.69 3.05
N HIS A 53 -8.26 -5.43 3.30
CA HIS A 53 -7.95 -6.00 4.60
C HIS A 53 -6.85 -5.28 5.33
N ALA A 54 -5.85 -4.81 4.60
CA ALA A 54 -4.75 -4.03 5.15
C ALA A 54 -4.21 -3.04 4.11
N VAL A 55 -3.45 -2.07 4.60
CA VAL A 55 -2.56 -1.26 3.78
C VAL A 55 -1.14 -1.50 4.24
N CYS A 56 -0.23 -1.64 3.29
CA CYS A 56 1.18 -1.92 3.56
C CYS A 56 2.05 -0.90 2.85
N GLY A 57 3.25 -0.70 3.36
CA GLY A 57 4.27 -0.01 2.60
C GLY A 57 5.51 0.37 3.39
N TYR A 58 6.34 1.11 2.68
CA TYR A 58 7.61 1.63 3.15
C TYR A 58 7.86 2.98 2.47
N ASP A 59 8.61 3.85 3.11
CA ASP A 59 9.04 5.13 2.55
C ASP A 59 10.56 5.19 2.60
N ASN A 60 11.22 5.44 1.46
CA ASN A 60 12.68 5.57 1.40
C ASN A 60 13.15 6.97 1.84
N ASP A 61 12.25 7.95 1.97
CA ASP A 61 12.62 9.30 2.35
C ASP A 61 13.05 9.36 3.83
N GLN A 62 14.33 9.64 4.06
CA GLN A 62 14.90 9.70 5.41
C GLN A 62 14.23 10.77 6.28
N LEU A 63 13.86 11.91 5.70
CA LEU A 63 13.20 12.98 6.44
C LEU A 63 11.83 12.52 6.94
N THR A 64 11.03 11.87 6.10
CA THR A 64 9.73 11.30 6.46
C THR A 64 9.88 10.24 7.55
N GLN A 65 10.90 9.37 7.47
CA GLN A 65 11.18 8.39 8.52
C GLN A 65 11.58 9.04 9.85
N LEU A 66 12.31 10.17 9.82
CA LEU A 66 12.70 10.92 11.02
C LEU A 66 11.52 11.69 11.63
N LEU A 67 10.64 12.24 10.81
CA LEU A 67 9.46 13.00 11.25
C LEU A 67 8.33 12.09 11.75
N HIS A 68 8.25 10.86 11.23
CA HIS A 68 7.19 9.91 11.56
C HIS A 68 7.72 8.52 11.93
N PRO A 69 8.66 8.40 12.88
CA PRO A 69 9.31 7.13 13.21
C PRO A 69 8.33 6.04 13.69
N GLN A 70 7.20 6.44 14.26
CA GLN A 70 6.13 5.55 14.67
C GLN A 70 5.45 4.81 13.50
N LEU A 71 5.58 5.28 12.26
CA LEU A 71 4.95 4.64 11.10
C LEU A 71 5.81 3.54 10.47
N PHE A 72 7.09 3.47 10.82
CA PHE A 72 8.02 2.59 10.13
C PHE A 72 8.50 1.47 11.04
N SER A 73 8.70 0.30 10.45
CA SER A 73 9.37 -0.84 11.06
C SER A 73 10.81 -0.85 10.59
N ARG A 74 11.76 -1.02 11.50
CA ARG A 74 13.18 -1.16 11.14
C ARG A 74 13.55 -2.64 11.16
N ALA A 75 13.72 -3.24 9.99
CA ALA A 75 14.34 -4.55 9.86
C ALA A 75 15.79 -4.40 9.38
N ARG A 76 16.64 -5.40 9.67
CA ARG A 76 17.97 -5.52 9.06
C ARG A 76 17.78 -6.10 7.65
N GLY A 77 17.81 -5.27 6.62
CA GLY A 77 17.58 -5.72 5.24
C GLY A 77 17.69 -4.59 4.22
N THR A 78 17.63 -4.97 2.94
CA THR A 78 17.55 -4.02 1.82
C THR A 78 16.16 -3.40 1.83
N ALA A 79 16.09 -2.07 1.83
CA ALA A 79 14.81 -1.38 1.73
C ALA A 79 14.09 -1.82 0.43
N PRO A 80 12.85 -2.32 0.51
CA PRO A 80 12.09 -2.60 -0.69
C PRO A 80 11.83 -1.29 -1.44
N PRO A 81 11.59 -1.34 -2.77
CA PRO A 81 11.12 -0.16 -3.48
C PRO A 81 9.88 0.39 -2.76
N SER A 82 9.96 1.66 -2.37
CA SER A 82 8.87 2.43 -1.76
C SER A 82 7.57 2.05 -2.48
N THR A 83 6.60 1.50 -1.77
CA THR A 83 5.31 1.16 -2.37
C THR A 83 4.22 1.25 -1.32
N PHE A 84 3.16 2.01 -1.63
CA PHE A 84 1.89 1.89 -0.93
C PHE A 84 1.09 0.77 -1.60
N ALA A 85 0.80 -0.28 -0.84
CA ALA A 85 0.07 -1.45 -1.31
C ALA A 85 -1.25 -1.60 -0.55
N ILE A 86 -2.28 -2.02 -1.28
CA ILE A 86 -3.55 -2.46 -0.72
C ILE A 86 -3.55 -3.98 -0.66
N VAL A 87 -3.83 -4.54 0.50
CA VAL A 87 -4.00 -5.98 0.68
C VAL A 87 -5.48 -6.33 0.54
N THR A 88 -5.79 -7.25 -0.37
CA THR A 88 -7.15 -7.71 -0.66
C THR A 88 -7.26 -9.23 -0.58
N SER A 89 -8.41 -9.74 -0.17
CA SER A 89 -8.72 -11.18 -0.24
C SER A 89 -9.17 -11.59 -1.65
N ALA A 90 -9.27 -10.65 -2.59
CA ALA A 90 -9.55 -10.98 -3.98
C ALA A 90 -8.34 -11.71 -4.60
N PRO A 91 -8.57 -12.70 -5.48
CA PRO A 91 -7.50 -13.31 -6.27
C PRO A 91 -6.77 -12.27 -7.11
N ALA A 92 -5.49 -12.51 -7.39
CA ALA A 92 -4.64 -11.57 -8.12
C ALA A 92 -5.23 -11.11 -9.47
N ALA A 93 -5.78 -12.06 -10.25
CA ALA A 93 -6.44 -11.75 -11.52
C ALA A 93 -7.65 -10.81 -11.35
N THR A 94 -8.45 -11.00 -10.30
CA THR A 94 -9.60 -10.14 -9.99
C THR A 94 -9.15 -8.75 -9.54
N ALA A 95 -8.14 -8.66 -8.69
CA ALA A 95 -7.60 -7.38 -8.23
C ALA A 95 -6.96 -6.58 -9.39
N GLN A 96 -6.26 -7.26 -10.30
CA GLN A 96 -5.70 -6.66 -11.51
C GLN A 96 -6.81 -6.10 -12.42
N ALA A 97 -7.83 -6.90 -12.73
CA ALA A 97 -8.96 -6.46 -13.54
C ALA A 97 -9.71 -5.29 -12.88
N TRP A 98 -9.92 -5.34 -11.57
CA TRP A 98 -10.53 -4.26 -10.81
C TRP A 98 -9.72 -2.96 -10.92
N ALA A 99 -8.39 -3.03 -10.82
CA ALA A 99 -7.52 -1.86 -10.91
C ALA A 99 -7.64 -1.17 -12.27
N THR A 100 -7.57 -1.95 -13.37
CA THR A 100 -7.76 -1.42 -14.73
C THR A 100 -9.13 -0.78 -14.90
N GLN A 101 -10.21 -1.42 -14.41
CA GLN A 101 -11.58 -0.91 -14.57
C GLN A 101 -11.88 0.34 -13.72
N ASN A 102 -11.37 0.41 -12.50
CA ASN A 102 -11.78 1.43 -11.53
C ASN A 102 -10.78 2.56 -11.37
N LEU A 103 -9.49 2.26 -11.48
CA LEU A 103 -8.42 3.23 -11.27
C LEU A 103 -7.90 3.80 -12.59
N GLY A 104 -8.28 3.17 -13.71
CA GLY A 104 -7.91 3.53 -15.06
C GLY A 104 -6.53 3.02 -15.44
N GLU A 105 -6.13 3.36 -16.66
CA GLU A 105 -4.81 3.04 -17.17
C GLU A 105 -3.71 3.76 -16.38
N PRO A 106 -2.61 3.07 -16.03
CA PRO A 106 -1.43 3.70 -15.47
C PRO A 106 -0.90 4.83 -16.35
N ALA A 107 -0.22 5.81 -15.74
CA ALA A 107 0.54 6.80 -16.51
C ALA A 107 1.66 6.12 -17.32
N PRO A 108 2.19 6.78 -18.37
CA PRO A 108 3.37 6.29 -19.08
C PRO A 108 4.48 5.93 -18.10
N ARG A 109 5.12 4.78 -18.32
CA ARG A 109 6.14 4.17 -17.43
C ARG A 109 5.64 3.74 -16.06
N SER A 110 4.33 3.69 -15.81
CA SER A 110 3.79 3.10 -14.59
C SER A 110 3.02 1.82 -14.91
N ARG A 111 2.92 0.91 -13.94
CA ARG A 111 2.10 -0.30 -14.06
C ARG A 111 1.49 -0.68 -12.72
N TRP A 112 0.30 -1.27 -12.77
CA TRP A 112 -0.25 -2.00 -11.64
C TRP A 112 0.54 -3.30 -11.45
N ILE A 113 0.96 -3.55 -10.22
CA ILE A 113 1.55 -4.82 -9.79
C ILE A 113 0.57 -5.47 -8.83
N VAL A 114 0.22 -6.71 -9.11
CA VAL A 114 -0.60 -7.55 -8.22
C VAL A 114 0.12 -8.86 -7.98
N GLU A 115 0.47 -9.12 -6.72
CA GLU A 115 1.24 -10.28 -6.28
C GLU A 115 0.63 -10.87 -5.01
N ALA A 116 1.06 -12.07 -4.62
CA ALA A 116 0.65 -12.65 -3.33
C ALA A 116 1.24 -11.82 -2.18
N SER A 117 0.47 -11.63 -1.11
CA SER A 117 1.00 -10.95 0.08
C SER A 117 2.01 -11.86 0.80
N PRO A 118 3.22 -11.36 1.11
CA PRO A 118 4.18 -12.10 1.93
C PRO A 118 3.72 -12.23 3.39
N LEU A 119 2.84 -11.34 3.86
CA LEU A 119 2.42 -11.29 5.26
C LEU A 119 1.06 -11.97 5.50
N TYR A 120 0.19 -11.99 4.48
CA TYR A 120 -1.18 -12.48 4.60
C TYR A 120 -1.45 -13.63 3.62
N SER A 121 -1.41 -14.87 4.13
CA SER A 121 -1.65 -16.08 3.31
C SER A 121 -3.04 -16.07 2.67
N GLY A 122 -3.09 -16.29 1.35
CA GLY A 122 -4.33 -16.26 0.55
C GLY A 122 -4.78 -14.87 0.10
N TYR A 123 -4.01 -13.81 0.40
CA TYR A 123 -4.32 -12.44 0.00
C TYR A 123 -3.40 -11.98 -1.12
N SER A 124 -3.86 -10.98 -1.89
CA SER A 124 -3.09 -10.31 -2.91
C SER A 124 -2.77 -8.88 -2.50
N GLU A 125 -1.61 -8.37 -2.91
CA GLU A 125 -1.20 -6.98 -2.77
C GLU A 125 -1.30 -6.28 -4.11
N LEU A 126 -2.08 -5.21 -4.18
CA LEU A 126 -2.17 -4.31 -5.31
C LEU A 126 -1.38 -3.04 -5.02
N ARG A 127 -0.40 -2.73 -5.88
CA ARG A 127 0.43 -1.52 -5.78
C ARG A 127 0.70 -0.91 -7.15
N CYS A 128 1.05 0.37 -7.15
CA CYS A 128 1.55 1.05 -8.34
C CYS A 128 3.08 1.02 -8.33
N ALA A 129 3.68 0.61 -9.45
CA ALA A 129 5.11 0.74 -9.68
C ALA A 129 5.35 1.71 -10.83
N THR A 130 6.37 2.56 -10.70
CA THR A 130 6.81 3.49 -11.75
C THR A 130 8.23 3.13 -12.15
N SER A 131 8.43 2.87 -13.43
CA SER A 131 9.74 2.64 -14.05
C SER A 131 10.46 3.99 -14.21
N GLY A 132 11.53 4.20 -13.44
CA GLY A 132 12.41 5.37 -13.59
C GLY A 132 12.01 6.60 -12.78
N ALA A 133 11.89 6.47 -11.47
CA ALA A 133 12.24 7.57 -10.56
C ALA A 133 13.72 7.37 -10.22
N ASP A 134 14.56 7.96 -11.09
CA ASP A 134 16.03 7.96 -11.15
C ASP A 134 16.73 6.62 -11.43
#